data_AF-A0AAN9SCR5-F1
#
_entry.id   AF-A0AAN9SCR5-F1
#
_cell.length_a   1.000
_cell.length_b   1.000
_cell.length_c   1.000
_cell.angle_alpha   90.00
_cell.angle_beta   90.00
_cell.angle_gamma   90.00
#
_symmetry.space_group_name_H-M   'P 1'
#
loop_
_entity.id
_entity.type
_entity.pdbx_description
1 polymer ?
#
loop_
_entity_poly.entity_id
_entity_poly.type
_entity_poly.pdbx_seq_one_letter_code
_entity_poly.pdbx_strand_id
1 'polypeptide(L)'
;MSWCLANPLPSVIRPSPRMSLNNNNSKFNPSALLNSVTKLLWGQSLPPGLLVATVRTAWNSTWQLMMSQLAPSDSGGAYSRPASKFRLSHTLSPDGLHLYVGLACPWAHRTLIVRALKGLEDAVPVSVASPGLDGSWEFRRGNTDGIGPSLDKANGCRTLKEVYRLRRGGYDGRSTVPLLWDKASKDVVCNESYDIIHFFNSGLNSVAGNPGLDLSPPQLKDQIEEWYQLIYPNVNNGVYRCGFAQSQEAYDRAVNDLFSTLDMLEDHLASSRYLCGDTLTLVDICLFTTLIRFDIAYNVLFKCTKKKLCEYTNLHAYMRDIYQIPKVAATCNFAEIMDGYYKILFPLNPGSIRPTMPSTSEHQNLCRPHGREPLSLTLIK
;
A
#
# COMPACT_ATOMS: atom_id res chain seq x y z
N MET A 1 16.31 15.47 78.37
CA MET A 1 17.06 16.16 79.43
C MET A 1 17.40 17.54 78.90
N SER A 2 16.85 18.57 79.55
CA SER A 2 17.28 19.99 79.48
C SER A 2 18.80 20.09 79.68
N TRP A 3 19.50 21.13 79.24
CA TRP A 3 19.81 22.38 79.95
C TRP A 3 20.42 23.35 78.89
N CYS A 4 19.88 24.53 78.57
CA CYS A 4 19.82 25.80 79.31
C CYS A 4 21.17 26.49 79.64
N LEU A 5 21.33 27.70 79.05
CA LEU A 5 21.96 28.94 79.52
C LEU A 5 23.48 29.15 79.31
N ALA A 6 23.86 30.17 78.53
CA ALA A 6 24.17 31.54 79.01
C ALA A 6 24.96 32.36 77.96
N ASN A 7 24.55 33.62 77.75
CA ASN A 7 25.30 34.68 77.02
C ASN A 7 26.20 35.47 78.00
N PRO A 8 27.26 36.14 77.51
CA PRO A 8 27.16 37.60 77.36
C PRO A 8 27.85 38.21 76.10
N LEU A 9 27.35 39.38 75.72
CA LEU A 9 27.74 40.32 74.63
C LEU A 9 29.04 41.12 74.97
N PRO A 10 29.51 42.07 74.12
CA PRO A 10 29.91 41.96 72.71
C PRO A 10 31.31 42.60 72.46
N SER A 11 32.03 42.19 71.42
CA SER A 11 33.18 42.95 70.90
C SER A 11 33.01 43.21 69.40
N VAL A 12 32.86 44.49 69.06
CA VAL A 12 32.72 45.01 67.70
C VAL A 12 34.05 44.91 66.97
N ILE A 13 34.12 44.09 65.91
CA ILE A 13 35.20 44.11 64.91
C ILE A 13 34.55 44.17 63.53
N ARG A 14 34.91 45.21 62.77
CA ARG A 14 34.36 45.54 61.44
C ARG A 14 34.68 44.46 60.40
N PRO A 15 33.77 44.16 59.46
CA PRO A 15 33.95 43.06 58.51
C PRO A 15 34.87 43.45 57.35
N SER A 16 35.84 42.57 57.05
CA SER A 16 36.53 42.55 55.77
C SER A 16 35.64 41.87 54.71
N PRO A 17 35.50 42.42 53.50
CA PRO A 17 34.62 41.84 52.48
C PRO A 17 35.22 40.53 51.93
N ARG A 18 34.67 39.39 52.34
CA ARG A 18 34.83 38.12 51.61
C ARG A 18 33.94 38.17 50.37
N MET A 19 34.57 38.32 49.20
CA MET A 19 33.92 38.01 47.92
C MET A 19 33.58 36.52 47.87
N SER A 20 32.30 36.21 48.09
CA SER A 20 31.73 34.93 47.72
C SER A 20 31.64 34.88 46.20
N LEU A 21 32.55 34.14 45.56
CA LEU A 21 32.35 33.64 44.20
C LEU A 21 31.19 32.64 44.25
N ASN A 22 29.97 33.16 44.11
CA ASN A 22 28.80 32.33 43.92
C ASN A 22 28.92 31.72 42.52
N ASN A 23 29.43 30.50 42.47
CA ASN A 23 29.58 29.72 41.26
C ASN A 23 28.18 29.24 40.82
N ASN A 24 27.36 30.15 40.30
CA ASN A 24 26.14 29.83 39.59
C ASN A 24 26.55 29.24 38.23
N ASN A 25 26.92 27.95 38.25
CA ASN A 25 26.80 27.10 37.08
C ASN A 25 25.30 26.99 36.77
N SER A 26 24.76 27.98 36.05
CA SER A 26 23.51 27.84 35.32
C SER A 26 23.78 26.80 34.23
N LYS A 27 23.60 25.52 34.58
CA LYS A 27 23.48 24.44 33.61
C LYS A 27 22.42 24.92 32.61
N PHE A 28 22.85 25.19 31.39
CA PHE A 28 21.96 25.51 30.28
C PHE A 28 20.99 24.32 30.17
N ASN A 29 19.77 24.51 30.64
CA ASN A 29 18.78 23.45 30.70
C ASN A 29 17.93 23.58 29.43
N PRO A 30 18.14 22.72 28.41
CA PRO A 30 17.46 22.86 27.12
C PRO A 30 15.95 22.80 27.31
N SER A 31 15.49 22.05 28.31
CA SER A 31 14.09 21.94 28.69
C SER A 31 13.49 23.24 29.23
N ALA A 32 14.27 24.10 29.89
CA ALA A 32 13.80 25.41 30.37
C ALA A 32 13.64 26.41 29.21
N LEU A 33 14.58 26.40 28.26
CA LEU A 33 14.48 27.20 27.03
C LEU A 33 13.32 26.73 26.16
N LEU A 34 13.17 25.41 25.98
CA LEU A 34 12.02 24.80 25.30
C LEU A 34 10.70 25.13 25.99
N ASN A 35 10.64 25.12 27.34
CA ASN A 35 9.46 25.47 28.12
C ASN A 35 9.11 26.97 28.05
N SER A 36 10.12 27.85 27.99
CA SER A 36 9.92 29.29 27.81
C SER A 36 9.51 29.64 26.39
N VAL A 37 10.12 28.99 25.39
CA VAL A 37 9.74 29.10 23.97
C VAL A 37 8.34 28.50 23.74
N THR A 38 8.00 27.39 24.40
CA THR A 38 6.64 26.84 24.34
C THR A 38 5.61 27.70 25.08
N LYS A 39 5.90 28.29 26.23
CA LYS A 39 4.95 29.24 26.86
C LYS A 39 4.75 30.51 26.04
N LEU A 40 5.79 30.99 25.35
CA LEU A 40 5.71 32.19 24.51
C LEU A 40 5.01 31.91 23.16
N LEU A 41 5.22 30.71 22.60
CA LEU A 41 4.61 30.27 21.35
C LEU A 41 3.30 29.52 21.56
N TRP A 42 2.82 29.27 22.78
CA TRP A 42 1.61 28.50 23.02
C TRP A 42 0.89 29.10 24.23
N GLY A 43 0.06 30.12 23.96
CA GLY A 43 -0.97 30.54 24.91
C GLY A 43 -1.99 29.42 25.15
N GLN A 44 -2.88 29.60 26.13
CA GLN A 44 -3.77 28.53 26.62
C GLN A 44 -4.83 28.01 25.62
N SER A 45 -4.92 28.51 24.38
CA SER A 45 -5.98 28.11 23.46
C SER A 45 -5.51 27.68 22.06
N LEU A 46 -4.61 28.41 21.39
CA LEU A 46 -4.22 28.12 19.99
C LEU A 46 -2.75 28.49 19.69
N PRO A 47 -2.11 27.83 18.70
CA PRO A 47 -0.79 28.23 18.23
C PRO A 47 -0.82 29.63 17.58
N PRO A 48 0.26 30.43 17.66
CA PRO A 48 0.37 31.77 17.10
C PRO A 48 0.12 31.74 15.59
N GLY A 49 -0.67 32.70 15.09
CA GLY A 49 -1.03 32.78 13.68
C GLY A 49 0.19 32.80 12.74
N LEU A 50 1.28 33.49 13.13
CA LEU A 50 2.51 33.53 12.36
C LEU A 50 3.20 32.16 12.27
N LEU A 51 3.22 31.39 13.37
CA LEU A 51 3.74 30.03 13.39
C LEU A 51 2.91 29.14 12.47
N VAL A 52 1.58 29.20 12.59
CA VAL A 52 0.65 28.43 11.74
C VAL A 52 0.84 28.75 10.27
N ALA A 53 0.92 30.04 9.91
CA ALA A 53 1.12 30.47 8.53
C ALA A 53 2.46 29.99 7.97
N THR A 54 3.54 30.13 8.74
CA THR A 54 4.89 29.70 8.33
C THR A 54 4.96 28.19 8.09
N VAL A 55 4.46 27.40 9.05
CA VAL A 55 4.45 25.93 8.95
C VAL A 55 3.54 25.49 7.80
N ARG A 56 2.38 26.11 7.61
CA ARG A 56 1.48 25.80 6.49
C ARG A 56 2.15 26.01 5.14
N THR A 57 2.81 27.14 4.96
CA THR A 57 3.53 27.43 3.70
C THR A 57 4.66 26.42 3.48
N ALA A 58 5.52 26.20 4.48
CA ALA A 58 6.63 25.26 4.38
C ALA A 58 6.16 23.82 4.12
N TRP A 59 5.12 23.38 4.82
CA TRP A 59 4.50 22.07 4.63
C TRP A 59 3.94 21.92 3.22
N ASN A 60 3.13 22.89 2.75
CA ASN A 60 2.54 22.84 1.42
C ASN A 60 3.60 22.79 0.31
N SER A 61 4.65 23.63 0.40
CA SER A 61 5.74 23.61 -0.59
C SER A 61 6.50 22.29 -0.60
N THR A 62 6.80 21.74 0.58
CA THR A 62 7.49 20.44 0.70
C THR A 62 6.60 19.30 0.18
N TRP A 63 5.32 19.31 0.53
CA TRP A 63 4.34 18.34 0.06
C TRP A 63 4.27 18.32 -1.46
N GLN A 64 4.19 19.49 -2.11
CA GLN A 64 4.17 19.60 -3.58
C GLN A 64 5.44 19.02 -4.22
N LEU A 65 6.61 19.33 -3.66
CA LEU A 65 7.88 18.78 -4.13
C LEU A 65 7.89 17.24 -4.05
N MET A 66 7.47 16.68 -2.92
CA MET A 66 7.45 15.23 -2.73
C MET A 66 6.43 14.54 -3.63
N MET A 67 5.24 15.12 -3.77
CA MET A 67 4.19 14.58 -4.63
C MET A 67 4.58 14.60 -6.10
N SER A 68 5.36 15.58 -6.57
CA SER A 68 5.88 15.60 -7.94
C SER A 68 6.71 14.36 -8.32
N GLN A 69 7.40 13.75 -7.34
CA GLN A 69 8.19 12.54 -7.54
C GLN A 69 7.39 11.26 -7.26
N LEU A 70 6.59 11.26 -6.19
CA LEU A 70 5.81 10.10 -5.77
C LEU A 70 4.66 9.80 -6.73
N ALA A 71 3.97 10.85 -7.16
CA ALA A 71 2.76 10.79 -7.98
C ALA A 71 2.77 11.90 -9.04
N PRO A 72 3.49 11.68 -10.16
CA PRO A 72 3.54 12.62 -11.26
C PRO A 72 2.13 13.00 -11.73
N SER A 73 1.91 14.30 -11.92
CA SER A 73 0.63 14.86 -12.35
C SER A 73 0.80 15.79 -13.55
N ASP A 74 -0.29 15.98 -14.30
CA ASP A 74 -0.36 17.06 -15.29
C ASP A 74 -0.48 18.44 -14.63
N SER A 75 -0.53 19.50 -15.45
CA SER A 75 -0.70 20.88 -14.99
C SER A 75 -2.04 21.12 -14.27
N GLY A 76 -3.02 20.25 -14.47
CA GLY A 76 -4.31 20.27 -13.78
C GLY A 76 -4.33 19.51 -12.46
N GLY A 77 -3.20 18.92 -12.04
CA GLY A 77 -3.08 18.13 -10.80
C GLY A 77 -3.61 16.69 -10.92
N ALA A 78 -3.90 16.21 -12.13
CA ALA A 78 -4.36 14.85 -12.35
C ALA A 78 -3.18 13.87 -12.40
N TYR A 79 -3.21 12.87 -11.51
CA TYR A 79 -2.19 11.84 -11.43
C TYR A 79 -2.17 10.94 -12.68
N SER A 80 -0.96 10.68 -13.18
CA SER A 80 -0.68 9.71 -14.23
C SER A 80 0.29 8.65 -13.72
N ARG A 81 -0.11 7.37 -13.80
CA ARG A 81 0.74 6.24 -13.40
C ARG A 81 1.88 6.07 -14.42
N PRO A 82 3.15 6.12 -13.99
CA PRO A 82 4.27 5.80 -14.88
C PRO A 82 4.17 4.37 -15.40
N ALA A 83 4.41 4.18 -16.70
CA ALA A 83 4.39 2.87 -17.32
C ALA A 83 5.53 1.98 -16.78
N SER A 84 5.26 0.68 -16.70
CA SER A 84 6.26 -0.35 -16.36
C SER A 84 7.31 -0.43 -17.48
N LYS A 85 8.59 -0.41 -17.11
CA LYS A 85 9.71 -0.37 -18.09
C LYS A 85 9.99 -1.71 -18.76
N PHE A 86 9.84 -2.82 -18.02
CA PHE A 86 10.24 -4.15 -18.47
C PHE A 86 9.01 -4.96 -18.82
N ARG A 87 8.82 -5.21 -20.12
CA ARG A 87 7.70 -5.98 -20.67
C ARG A 87 8.19 -7.37 -21.10
N LEU A 88 7.28 -8.33 -21.06
CA LEU A 88 7.56 -9.69 -21.52
C LEU A 88 7.81 -9.65 -23.03
N SER A 89 8.95 -10.17 -23.48
CA SER A 89 9.41 -10.01 -24.88
C SER A 89 9.67 -11.32 -25.62
N HIS A 90 9.61 -12.48 -24.94
CA HIS A 90 9.85 -13.79 -25.53
C HIS A 90 9.28 -14.92 -24.66
N THR A 91 9.16 -16.12 -25.24
CA THR A 91 8.90 -17.36 -24.51
C THR A 91 10.07 -17.63 -23.56
N LEU A 92 9.78 -17.76 -22.28
CA LEU A 92 10.78 -17.99 -21.24
C LEU A 92 10.80 -19.47 -20.87
N SER A 93 11.98 -19.96 -20.48
CA SER A 93 12.05 -21.23 -19.77
C SER A 93 11.32 -21.09 -18.43
N PRO A 94 10.53 -22.09 -18.01
CA PRO A 94 9.91 -22.10 -16.68
C PRO A 94 10.96 -22.21 -15.56
N ASP A 95 12.17 -22.69 -15.87
CA ASP A 95 13.22 -22.92 -14.89
C ASP A 95 13.91 -21.62 -14.45
N GLY A 96 14.13 -21.49 -13.14
CA GLY A 96 14.91 -20.39 -12.57
C GLY A 96 14.14 -19.07 -12.40
N LEU A 97 12.83 -19.06 -12.64
CA LEU A 97 11.98 -17.90 -12.38
C LEU A 97 11.85 -17.64 -10.87
N HIS A 98 11.85 -16.36 -10.49
CA HIS A 98 11.63 -15.91 -9.13
C HIS A 98 10.73 -14.67 -9.11
N LEU A 99 9.79 -14.62 -8.19
CA LEU A 99 8.85 -13.51 -8.09
C LEU A 99 9.10 -12.68 -6.84
N TYR A 100 9.32 -11.38 -7.04
CA TYR A 100 9.40 -10.39 -5.97
C TYR A 100 8.09 -9.63 -5.86
N VAL A 101 7.52 -9.59 -4.65
CA VAL A 101 6.23 -8.98 -4.36
C VAL A 101 6.27 -8.13 -3.11
N GLY A 102 5.27 -7.28 -2.93
CA GLY A 102 4.95 -6.66 -1.64
C GLY A 102 3.45 -6.80 -1.39
N LEU A 103 3.05 -7.30 -0.21
CA LEU A 103 1.65 -7.71 0.04
C LEU A 103 0.67 -6.53 0.05
N ALA A 104 1.16 -5.31 0.33
CA ALA A 104 0.36 -4.11 0.21
C ALA A 104 -0.05 -3.79 -1.24
N CYS A 105 0.79 -4.13 -2.21
CA CYS A 105 0.62 -3.72 -3.60
C CYS A 105 -0.47 -4.55 -4.32
N PRO A 106 -1.56 -3.94 -4.82
CA PRO A 106 -2.60 -4.66 -5.56
C PRO A 106 -2.07 -5.26 -6.86
N TRP A 107 -1.15 -4.57 -7.55
CA TRP A 107 -0.52 -5.06 -8.78
C TRP A 107 0.26 -6.36 -8.54
N ALA A 108 1.01 -6.44 -7.43
CA ALA A 108 1.73 -7.66 -7.06
C ALA A 108 0.78 -8.75 -6.58
N HIS A 109 -0.30 -8.37 -5.91
CA HIS A 109 -1.31 -9.30 -5.43
C HIS A 109 -1.99 -10.10 -6.56
N ARG A 110 -2.18 -9.49 -7.74
CA ARG A 110 -2.67 -10.21 -8.95
C ARG A 110 -1.81 -11.43 -9.26
N THR A 111 -0.49 -11.25 -9.23
CA THR A 111 0.48 -12.33 -9.54
C THR A 111 0.46 -13.43 -8.49
N LEU A 112 0.24 -13.09 -7.22
CA LEU A 112 0.12 -14.08 -6.14
C LEU A 112 -1.14 -14.93 -6.27
N ILE A 113 -2.28 -14.30 -6.60
CA ILE A 113 -3.54 -15.00 -6.79
C ILE A 113 -3.43 -15.98 -7.96
N VAL A 114 -2.99 -15.51 -9.13
CA VAL A 114 -2.86 -16.39 -10.31
C VAL A 114 -1.83 -17.49 -10.09
N ARG A 115 -0.69 -17.20 -9.43
CA ARG A 115 0.29 -18.20 -9.02
C ARG A 115 -0.34 -19.30 -8.15
N ALA A 116 -1.16 -18.92 -7.16
CA ALA A 116 -1.81 -19.88 -6.26
C ALA A 116 -2.88 -20.73 -6.98
N LEU A 117 -3.71 -20.10 -7.81
CA LEU A 117 -4.78 -20.77 -8.56
C LEU A 117 -4.22 -21.75 -9.61
N LYS A 118 -3.11 -21.39 -10.26
CA LYS A 118 -2.41 -22.25 -11.22
C LYS A 118 -1.55 -23.32 -10.56
N GLY A 119 -1.37 -23.29 -9.24
CA GLY A 119 -0.52 -24.26 -8.54
C GLY A 119 0.97 -24.11 -8.89
N LEU A 120 1.46 -22.87 -8.97
CA LEU A 120 2.82 -22.52 -9.38
C LEU A 120 3.75 -22.27 -8.17
N GLU A 121 3.40 -22.78 -6.99
CA GLU A 121 4.12 -22.43 -5.77
C GLU A 121 5.58 -22.90 -5.77
N ASP A 122 5.82 -24.10 -6.27
CA ASP A 122 7.15 -24.71 -6.37
C ASP A 122 7.94 -24.18 -7.58
N ALA A 123 7.26 -23.99 -8.72
CA ALA A 123 7.87 -23.53 -9.97
C ALA A 123 8.33 -22.07 -9.91
N VAL A 124 7.59 -21.21 -9.18
CA VAL A 124 7.92 -19.78 -9.05
C VAL A 124 8.05 -19.42 -7.57
N PRO A 125 9.23 -19.56 -6.95
CA PRO A 125 9.46 -19.13 -5.59
C PRO A 125 9.26 -17.62 -5.41
N VAL A 126 8.89 -17.21 -4.19
CA VAL A 126 8.55 -15.82 -3.87
C VAL A 126 9.43 -15.25 -2.77
N SER A 127 9.90 -14.02 -3.00
CA SER A 127 10.42 -13.12 -1.95
C SER A 127 9.46 -11.96 -1.74
N VAL A 128 9.04 -11.79 -0.49
CA VAL A 128 8.09 -10.76 -0.08
C VAL A 128 8.87 -9.62 0.58
N ALA A 129 8.89 -8.47 -0.08
CA ALA A 129 9.39 -7.24 0.51
C ALA A 129 8.30 -6.58 1.35
N SER A 130 8.74 -5.93 2.43
CA SER A 130 7.92 -4.93 3.10
C SER A 130 8.38 -3.53 2.67
N PRO A 131 7.54 -2.51 2.85
CA PRO A 131 7.99 -1.16 2.57
C PRO A 131 8.88 -0.61 3.70
N GLY A 132 9.97 0.05 3.31
CA GLY A 132 10.93 0.75 4.15
C GLY A 132 10.51 2.19 4.46
N LEU A 133 11.24 2.84 5.37
CA LEU A 133 10.92 4.21 5.83
C LEU A 133 11.09 5.27 4.75
N ASP A 134 11.97 5.03 3.78
CA ASP A 134 12.22 5.90 2.63
C ASP A 134 11.30 5.59 1.43
N GLY A 135 10.33 4.68 1.60
CA GLY A 135 9.42 4.23 0.55
C GLY A 135 10.01 3.16 -0.38
N SER A 136 11.26 2.73 -0.15
CA SER A 136 11.85 1.60 -0.89
C SER A 136 11.25 0.27 -0.43
N TRP A 137 11.43 -0.78 -1.24
CA TRP A 137 11.03 -2.14 -0.86
C TRP A 137 12.22 -2.84 -0.21
N GLU A 138 12.06 -3.27 1.03
CA GLU A 138 13.09 -3.89 1.86
C GLU A 138 12.76 -5.35 2.17
N PHE A 139 13.79 -6.20 2.15
CA PHE A 139 13.69 -7.59 2.51
C PHE A 139 14.07 -7.78 3.98
N ARG A 140 13.08 -8.17 4.79
CA ARG A 140 13.25 -8.39 6.22
C ARG A 140 12.60 -9.70 6.62
N ARG A 141 13.12 -10.33 7.68
CA ARG A 141 12.53 -11.56 8.22
C ARG A 141 11.16 -11.21 8.84
N GLY A 142 10.09 -11.74 8.26
CA GLY A 142 8.76 -11.72 8.86
C GLY A 142 8.61 -12.80 9.91
N ASN A 143 7.64 -12.62 10.80
CA ASN A 143 7.19 -13.62 11.76
C ASN A 143 5.70 -13.85 11.55
N THR A 144 5.36 -14.63 10.53
CA THR A 144 3.97 -14.84 10.11
C THR A 144 3.77 -16.30 9.70
N ASP A 145 2.66 -16.89 10.15
CA ASP A 145 2.16 -18.15 9.62
C ASP A 145 1.55 -17.88 8.23
N GLY A 146 2.20 -18.32 7.16
CA GLY A 146 1.76 -18.12 5.77
C GLY A 146 2.64 -17.15 4.96
N ILE A 147 2.07 -16.54 3.91
CA ILE A 147 2.82 -15.58 3.08
C ILE A 147 2.99 -14.26 3.84
N GLY A 148 4.24 -13.86 4.02
CA GLY A 148 4.61 -12.65 4.76
C GLY A 148 6.02 -12.21 4.41
N PRO A 149 6.47 -11.09 5.00
CA PRO A 149 7.79 -10.52 4.72
C PRO A 149 8.90 -11.57 4.83
N SER A 150 9.85 -11.55 3.91
CA SER A 150 10.94 -12.50 3.85
C SER A 150 12.26 -11.84 3.45
N LEU A 151 13.37 -12.51 3.76
CA LEU A 151 14.64 -12.20 3.11
C LEU A 151 14.56 -12.47 1.60
N ASP A 152 15.46 -11.86 0.83
CA ASP A 152 15.63 -12.20 -0.58
C ASP A 152 16.20 -13.63 -0.71
N LYS A 153 15.41 -14.51 -1.32
CA LYS A 153 15.71 -15.94 -1.49
C LYS A 153 16.44 -16.24 -2.80
N ALA A 154 16.50 -15.27 -3.72
CA ALA A 154 17.13 -15.46 -5.02
C ALA A 154 18.53 -14.85 -5.07
N ASN A 155 18.73 -13.64 -4.55
CA ASN A 155 20.01 -12.93 -4.67
C ASN A 155 20.62 -12.49 -3.33
N GLY A 156 19.90 -12.62 -2.21
CA GLY A 156 20.38 -12.18 -0.89
C GLY A 156 20.47 -10.66 -0.72
N CYS A 157 19.83 -9.87 -1.60
CA CYS A 157 19.77 -8.43 -1.49
C CYS A 157 18.96 -7.95 -0.26
N ARG A 158 19.26 -6.74 0.22
CA ARG A 158 18.52 -6.08 1.31
C ARG A 158 17.34 -5.28 0.79
N THR A 159 17.42 -4.76 -0.43
CA THR A 159 16.37 -3.96 -1.04
C THR A 159 16.06 -4.43 -2.45
N LEU A 160 14.84 -4.16 -2.92
CA LEU A 160 14.47 -4.41 -4.32
C LEU A 160 15.30 -3.53 -5.27
N LYS A 161 15.71 -2.34 -4.84
CA LYS A 161 16.59 -1.46 -5.62
C LYS A 161 17.92 -2.16 -5.94
N GLU A 162 18.49 -2.88 -4.98
CA GLU A 162 19.69 -3.70 -5.21
C GLU A 162 19.43 -4.81 -6.22
N VAL A 163 18.28 -5.50 -6.15
CA VAL A 163 17.91 -6.53 -7.14
C VAL A 163 17.87 -5.94 -8.56
N TYR A 164 17.20 -4.80 -8.75
CA TYR A 164 17.17 -4.15 -10.06
C TYR A 164 18.57 -3.73 -10.55
N ARG A 165 19.48 -3.35 -9.64
CA ARG A 165 20.87 -3.01 -9.99
C ARG A 165 21.69 -4.21 -10.46
N LEU A 166 21.30 -5.44 -10.08
CA LEU A 166 21.98 -6.66 -10.53
C LEU A 166 21.76 -6.97 -12.02
N ARG A 167 20.68 -6.44 -12.63
CA ARG A 167 20.42 -6.63 -14.06
C ARG A 167 21.64 -6.22 -14.89
N ARG A 168 21.87 -6.91 -16.00
CA ARG A 168 22.90 -6.55 -16.99
C ARG A 168 22.76 -5.08 -17.42
N GLY A 169 23.84 -4.32 -17.29
CA GLY A 169 23.89 -2.88 -17.58
C GLY A 169 23.42 -1.97 -16.44
N GLY A 170 22.96 -2.54 -15.32
CA GLY A 170 22.47 -1.80 -14.17
C GLY A 170 21.12 -1.10 -14.39
N TYR A 171 20.48 -0.69 -13.31
CA TYR A 171 19.26 0.12 -13.33
C TYR A 171 19.14 0.94 -12.05
N ASP A 172 18.89 2.24 -12.18
CA ASP A 172 18.69 3.16 -11.04
C ASP A 172 17.34 3.90 -11.13
N GLY A 173 16.42 3.41 -11.96
CA GLY A 173 15.06 3.94 -12.05
C GLY A 173 14.11 3.39 -10.98
N ARG A 174 12.81 3.63 -11.16
CA ARG A 174 11.77 3.17 -10.22
C ARG A 174 11.78 1.65 -10.12
N SER A 175 12.01 1.15 -8.90
CA SER A 175 12.08 -0.28 -8.58
C SER A 175 10.74 -0.74 -8.01
N THR A 176 9.84 -1.24 -8.87
CA THR A 176 8.47 -1.60 -8.51
C THR A 176 8.28 -3.10 -8.31
N VAL A 177 7.31 -3.45 -7.46
CA VAL A 177 6.70 -4.79 -7.42
C VAL A 177 5.39 -4.80 -8.23
N PRO A 178 4.99 -5.92 -8.85
CA PRO A 178 5.74 -7.19 -8.91
C PRO A 178 6.97 -7.08 -9.80
N LEU A 179 7.97 -7.92 -9.52
CA LEU A 179 9.12 -8.12 -10.40
C LEU A 179 9.28 -9.64 -10.63
N LEU A 180 9.12 -10.06 -11.87
CA LEU A 180 9.51 -11.39 -12.33
C LEU A 180 10.98 -11.35 -12.74
N TRP A 181 11.77 -12.24 -12.17
CA TRP A 181 13.22 -12.29 -12.26
C TRP A 181 13.66 -13.65 -12.78
N ASP A 182 14.67 -13.66 -13.64
CA ASP A 182 15.35 -14.89 -14.05
C ASP A 182 16.67 -15.00 -13.29
N LYS A 183 16.77 -16.04 -12.44
CA LYS A 183 17.96 -16.30 -11.62
C LYS A 183 19.17 -16.72 -12.45
N ALA A 184 18.97 -17.40 -13.58
CA ALA A 184 20.05 -17.90 -14.41
C ALA A 184 20.75 -16.74 -15.14
N SER A 185 19.98 -15.88 -15.81
CA SER A 185 20.51 -14.69 -16.49
C SER A 185 20.82 -13.52 -15.56
N LYS A 186 20.31 -13.56 -14.31
CA LYS A 186 20.33 -12.46 -13.35
C LYS A 186 19.74 -11.18 -13.96
N ASP A 187 18.56 -11.32 -14.54
CA ASP A 187 17.89 -10.23 -15.24
C ASP A 187 16.41 -10.10 -14.87
N VAL A 188 15.92 -8.87 -15.01
CA VAL A 188 14.50 -8.53 -14.96
C VAL A 188 13.83 -9.09 -16.21
N VAL A 189 12.90 -10.01 -15.99
CA VAL A 189 12.04 -10.58 -17.03
C VAL A 189 10.88 -9.64 -17.33
N CYS A 190 10.13 -9.25 -16.30
CA CYS A 190 8.96 -8.41 -16.44
C CYS A 190 8.64 -7.70 -15.12
N ASN A 191 8.20 -6.45 -15.18
CA ASN A 191 7.63 -5.75 -14.03
C ASN A 191 6.24 -5.16 -14.29
N GLU A 192 5.57 -5.60 -15.36
CA GLU A 192 4.15 -5.34 -15.58
C GLU A 192 3.30 -6.50 -15.02
N SER A 193 2.41 -6.18 -14.07
CA SER A 193 1.57 -7.18 -13.42
C SER A 193 0.63 -7.91 -14.38
N TYR A 194 0.07 -7.21 -15.37
CA TYR A 194 -0.88 -7.79 -16.32
C TYR A 194 -0.19 -8.80 -17.26
N ASP A 195 1.01 -8.48 -17.75
CA ASP A 195 1.81 -9.41 -18.56
C ASP A 195 2.22 -10.65 -17.74
N ILE A 196 2.59 -10.47 -16.47
CA ILE A 196 2.98 -11.58 -15.59
C ILE A 196 1.81 -12.53 -15.37
N ILE A 197 0.59 -12.04 -15.12
CA ILE A 197 -0.55 -12.93 -14.91
C ILE A 197 -0.99 -13.66 -16.19
N HIS A 198 -0.87 -13.02 -17.36
CA HIS A 198 -1.08 -13.70 -18.64
C HIS A 198 -0.03 -14.80 -18.86
N PHE A 199 1.24 -14.51 -18.57
CA PHE A 199 2.30 -15.51 -18.65
C PHE A 199 2.11 -16.67 -17.67
N PHE A 200 1.69 -16.41 -16.42
CA PHE A 200 1.37 -17.47 -15.46
C PHE A 200 0.16 -18.30 -15.88
N ASN A 201 -0.84 -17.68 -16.52
CA ASN A 201 -2.06 -18.36 -16.95
C ASN A 201 -1.79 -19.46 -17.99
N SER A 202 -1.00 -19.16 -19.03
CA SER A 202 -0.79 -20.06 -20.16
C SER A 202 0.66 -20.48 -20.41
N GLY A 203 1.62 -19.60 -20.11
CA GLY A 203 3.04 -19.80 -20.40
C GLY A 203 3.74 -20.82 -19.50
N LEU A 204 3.16 -21.15 -18.35
CA LEU A 204 3.73 -22.10 -17.37
C LEU A 204 2.91 -23.38 -17.22
N ASN A 205 2.02 -23.69 -18.16
CA ASN A 205 1.15 -24.86 -18.07
C ASN A 205 1.90 -26.20 -17.96
N SER A 206 3.12 -26.31 -18.49
CA SER A 206 3.93 -27.54 -18.38
C SER A 206 4.41 -27.85 -16.95
N VAL A 207 4.43 -26.85 -16.06
CA VAL A 207 4.92 -26.96 -14.68
C VAL A 207 3.85 -26.59 -13.65
N ALA A 208 2.64 -26.27 -14.09
CA ALA A 208 1.53 -25.86 -13.24
C ALA A 208 0.88 -27.08 -12.55
N GLY A 209 0.60 -26.96 -11.25
CA GLY A 209 -0.22 -27.95 -10.53
C GLY A 209 -1.69 -27.97 -10.97
N ASN A 210 -2.15 -26.92 -11.66
CA ASN A 210 -3.48 -26.82 -12.25
C ASN A 210 -3.41 -26.34 -13.72
N PRO A 211 -2.91 -27.18 -14.64
CA PRO A 211 -2.64 -26.78 -16.02
C PRO A 211 -3.92 -26.57 -16.83
N GLY A 212 -5.03 -27.23 -16.45
CA GLY A 212 -6.33 -27.12 -17.13
C GLY A 212 -7.13 -25.86 -16.79
N LEU A 213 -6.78 -25.13 -15.72
CA LEU A 213 -7.40 -23.84 -15.42
C LEU A 213 -6.92 -22.78 -16.40
N ASP A 214 -7.85 -22.21 -17.16
CA ASP A 214 -7.61 -21.07 -18.04
C ASP A 214 -8.47 -19.88 -17.61
N LEU A 215 -7.81 -18.84 -17.11
CA LEU A 215 -8.41 -17.59 -16.63
C LEU A 215 -8.55 -16.55 -17.76
N SER A 216 -8.11 -16.88 -18.98
CA SER A 216 -8.27 -16.03 -20.15
C SER A 216 -8.58 -16.88 -21.39
N PRO A 217 -9.66 -17.68 -21.36
CA PRO A 217 -9.96 -18.60 -22.44
C PRO A 217 -10.24 -17.83 -23.74
N PRO A 218 -9.88 -18.39 -24.92
CA PRO A 218 -9.94 -17.66 -26.18
C PRO A 218 -11.30 -17.03 -26.49
N GLN A 219 -12.40 -17.72 -26.16
CA GLN A 219 -13.76 -17.23 -26.42
C GLN A 219 -14.18 -16.03 -25.57
N LEU A 220 -13.50 -15.76 -24.45
CA LEU A 220 -13.80 -14.60 -23.58
C LEU A 220 -12.78 -13.46 -23.75
N LYS A 221 -11.79 -13.61 -24.64
CA LYS A 221 -10.65 -12.68 -24.73
C LYS A 221 -11.08 -11.24 -25.01
N ASP A 222 -12.01 -11.03 -25.94
CA ASP A 222 -12.49 -9.70 -26.30
C ASP A 222 -13.26 -9.06 -25.13
N GLN A 223 -14.12 -9.84 -24.47
CA GLN A 223 -14.87 -9.39 -23.29
C GLN A 223 -13.95 -9.07 -22.10
N ILE A 224 -12.88 -9.85 -21.90
CA ILE A 224 -11.85 -9.59 -20.89
C ILE A 224 -11.17 -8.25 -21.16
N GLU A 225 -10.80 -8.00 -22.43
CA GLU A 225 -10.15 -6.75 -22.82
C GLU A 225 -11.08 -5.54 -22.66
N GLU A 226 -12.34 -5.65 -23.08
CA GLU A 226 -13.36 -4.61 -22.88
C GLU A 226 -13.51 -4.23 -21.40
N TRP A 227 -13.68 -5.23 -20.53
CA TRP A 227 -13.76 -4.97 -19.09
C TRP A 227 -12.45 -4.39 -18.55
N TYR A 228 -11.29 -4.89 -18.99
CA TYR A 228 -10.00 -4.40 -18.51
C TYR A 228 -9.79 -2.93 -18.86
N GLN A 229 -10.14 -2.53 -20.09
CA GLN A 229 -10.08 -1.14 -20.56
C GLN A 229 -10.98 -0.21 -19.75
N LEU A 230 -12.08 -0.73 -19.19
CA LEU A 230 -12.97 0.02 -18.31
C LEU A 230 -12.42 0.07 -16.86
N ILE A 231 -12.13 -1.08 -16.26
CA ILE A 231 -11.81 -1.15 -14.83
C ILE A 231 -10.41 -0.63 -14.51
N TYR A 232 -9.44 -0.75 -15.42
CA TYR A 232 -8.08 -0.31 -15.15
C TYR A 232 -8.01 1.21 -14.92
N PRO A 233 -8.43 2.08 -15.85
CA PRO A 233 -8.31 3.53 -15.66
C PRO A 233 -9.28 4.08 -14.60
N ASN A 234 -10.47 3.48 -14.45
CA ASN A 234 -11.54 4.05 -13.64
C ASN A 234 -11.62 3.46 -12.22
N VAL A 235 -11.17 2.22 -12.00
CA VAL A 235 -11.24 1.56 -10.69
C VAL A 235 -9.84 1.26 -10.15
N ASN A 236 -9.05 0.44 -10.86
CA ASN A 236 -7.75 0.00 -10.35
C ASN A 236 -6.77 1.17 -10.20
N ASN A 237 -6.67 2.02 -11.23
CA ASN A 237 -5.93 3.26 -11.19
C ASN A 237 -6.79 4.43 -10.70
N GLY A 238 -8.11 4.34 -10.79
CA GLY A 238 -9.04 5.39 -10.35
C GLY A 238 -8.91 5.75 -8.86
N VAL A 239 -8.78 4.76 -7.98
CA VAL A 239 -8.52 5.02 -6.55
C VAL A 239 -7.21 5.77 -6.32
N TYR A 240 -6.16 5.50 -7.11
CA TYR A 240 -4.90 6.23 -7.04
C TYR A 240 -5.02 7.63 -7.64
N ARG A 241 -5.80 7.81 -8.71
CA ARG A 241 -6.14 9.13 -9.25
C ARG A 241 -6.84 10.00 -8.19
N CYS A 242 -7.70 9.42 -7.36
CA CYS A 242 -8.30 10.12 -6.22
C CYS A 242 -7.25 10.45 -5.15
N GLY A 243 -6.52 9.43 -4.67
CA GLY A 243 -5.60 9.58 -3.54
C GLY A 243 -4.37 10.45 -3.81
N PHE A 244 -3.96 10.56 -5.07
CA PHE A 244 -2.82 11.35 -5.50
C PHE A 244 -3.19 12.62 -6.28
N ALA A 245 -4.48 12.97 -6.37
CA ALA A 245 -4.88 14.24 -6.94
C ALA A 245 -4.22 15.40 -6.21
N GLN A 246 -3.72 16.37 -6.98
CA GLN A 246 -3.05 17.56 -6.45
C GLN A 246 -3.89 18.84 -6.59
N SER A 247 -5.13 18.70 -7.08
CA SER A 247 -6.15 19.76 -7.17
C SER A 247 -7.53 19.18 -6.83
N GLN A 248 -8.47 20.05 -6.44
CA GLN A 248 -9.85 19.65 -6.15
C GLN A 248 -10.53 19.14 -7.42
N GLU A 249 -10.30 19.81 -8.56
CA GLU A 249 -10.92 19.47 -9.83
C GLU A 249 -10.43 18.11 -10.35
N ALA A 250 -9.15 17.78 -10.17
CA ALA A 250 -8.62 16.47 -10.53
C ALA A 250 -9.20 15.35 -9.66
N TYR A 251 -9.35 15.62 -8.35
CA TYR A 251 -9.99 14.70 -7.42
C TYR A 251 -11.47 14.48 -7.79
N ASP A 252 -12.22 15.55 -8.03
CA ASP A 252 -13.65 15.49 -8.35
C ASP A 252 -13.91 14.70 -9.63
N ARG A 253 -13.09 14.88 -10.67
CA ARG A 253 -13.16 14.04 -11.88
C ARG A 253 -12.87 12.58 -11.57
N ALA A 254 -11.77 12.30 -10.87
CA ALA A 254 -11.36 10.92 -10.56
C ALA A 254 -12.40 10.17 -9.71
N VAL A 255 -12.96 10.83 -8.70
CA VAL A 255 -13.92 10.22 -7.78
C VAL A 255 -15.27 10.00 -8.48
N ASN A 256 -15.69 10.91 -9.36
CA ASN A 256 -16.88 10.71 -10.19
C ASN A 256 -16.72 9.53 -11.15
N ASP A 257 -15.61 9.46 -11.91
CA ASP A 257 -15.31 8.33 -12.80
C ASP A 257 -15.32 6.99 -12.05
N LEU A 258 -14.69 6.97 -10.87
CA LEU A 258 -14.61 5.78 -10.01
C LEU A 258 -16.01 5.31 -9.60
N PHE A 259 -16.81 6.19 -9.00
CA PHE A 259 -18.11 5.78 -8.48
C PHE A 259 -19.12 5.51 -9.58
N SER A 260 -19.10 6.23 -10.70
CA SER A 260 -19.92 5.89 -11.87
C SER A 260 -19.58 4.49 -12.41
N THR A 261 -18.31 4.11 -12.41
CA THR A 261 -17.90 2.76 -12.82
C THR A 261 -18.26 1.70 -11.79
N LEU A 262 -18.15 1.99 -10.48
CA LEU A 262 -18.61 1.07 -9.44
C LEU A 262 -20.12 0.85 -9.47
N ASP A 263 -20.91 1.90 -9.73
CA ASP A 263 -22.36 1.82 -9.88
C ASP A 263 -22.72 0.94 -11.11
N MET A 264 -22.02 1.10 -12.23
CA MET A 264 -22.17 0.22 -13.42
C MET A 264 -21.81 -1.25 -13.12
N LEU A 265 -20.72 -1.49 -12.39
CA LEU A 265 -20.30 -2.84 -12.01
C LEU A 265 -21.30 -3.49 -11.05
N GLU A 266 -21.87 -2.72 -10.12
CA GLU A 266 -22.94 -3.19 -9.22
C GLU A 266 -24.15 -3.69 -10.00
N ASP A 267 -24.59 -2.94 -11.01
CA ASP A 267 -25.73 -3.29 -11.86
C ASP A 267 -25.43 -4.54 -12.70
N HIS A 268 -24.25 -4.62 -13.32
CA HIS A 268 -23.83 -5.81 -14.09
C HIS A 268 -23.77 -7.07 -13.22
N LEU A 269 -23.19 -6.96 -12.02
CA LEU A 269 -23.01 -8.09 -11.10
C LEU A 269 -24.30 -8.52 -10.39
N ALA A 270 -25.42 -7.83 -10.64
CA ALA A 270 -26.76 -8.25 -10.19
C ALA A 270 -27.25 -9.50 -10.94
N SER A 271 -26.87 -9.64 -12.20
CA SER A 271 -27.30 -10.74 -13.08
C SER A 271 -26.16 -11.63 -13.57
N SER A 272 -24.91 -11.17 -13.46
CA SER A 272 -23.72 -11.92 -13.84
C SER A 272 -22.89 -12.32 -12.61
N ARG A 273 -22.42 -13.57 -12.52
CA ARG A 273 -21.61 -14.01 -11.37
C ARG A 273 -20.25 -13.32 -11.35
N TYR A 274 -19.61 -13.24 -12.50
CA TYR A 274 -18.31 -12.60 -12.74
C TYR A 274 -18.42 -11.59 -13.90
N LEU A 275 -17.34 -10.87 -14.22
CA LEU A 275 -17.39 -9.86 -15.29
C LEU A 275 -17.71 -10.47 -16.66
N CYS A 276 -17.17 -11.66 -16.94
CA CYS A 276 -17.36 -12.36 -18.21
C CYS A 276 -18.39 -13.51 -18.13
N GLY A 277 -19.40 -13.41 -17.27
CA GLY A 277 -20.44 -14.43 -17.13
C GLY A 277 -20.28 -15.29 -15.86
N ASP A 278 -20.28 -16.61 -16.01
CA ASP A 278 -20.23 -17.58 -14.90
C ASP A 278 -18.84 -18.09 -14.56
N THR A 279 -17.83 -17.71 -15.34
CA THR A 279 -16.44 -18.17 -15.23
C THR A 279 -15.53 -17.06 -14.71
N LEU A 280 -14.68 -17.39 -13.73
CA LEU A 280 -13.67 -16.47 -13.20
C LEU A 280 -12.58 -16.22 -14.25
N THR A 281 -12.23 -14.96 -14.48
CA THR A 281 -11.19 -14.56 -15.44
C THR A 281 -10.08 -13.70 -14.82
N LEU A 282 -9.04 -13.39 -15.60
CA LEU A 282 -7.97 -12.48 -15.19
C LEU A 282 -8.47 -11.07 -14.87
N VAL A 283 -9.54 -10.60 -15.52
CA VAL A 283 -10.09 -9.26 -15.26
C VAL A 283 -10.79 -9.21 -13.91
N ASP A 284 -11.40 -10.32 -13.46
CA ASP A 284 -11.97 -10.44 -12.12
C ASP A 284 -10.90 -10.33 -11.03
N ILE A 285 -9.76 -10.98 -11.24
CA ILE A 285 -8.61 -10.90 -10.33
C ILE A 285 -8.06 -9.47 -10.29
N CYS A 286 -8.01 -8.79 -11.44
CA CYS A 286 -7.62 -7.39 -11.51
C CYS A 286 -8.55 -6.50 -10.69
N LEU A 287 -9.88 -6.68 -10.79
CA LEU A 287 -10.87 -5.94 -10.01
C LEU A 287 -10.80 -6.27 -8.52
N PHE A 288 -10.80 -7.56 -8.17
CA PHE A 288 -10.77 -8.06 -6.78
C PHE A 288 -9.65 -7.44 -5.96
N THR A 289 -8.44 -7.34 -6.52
CA THR A 289 -7.28 -6.77 -5.80
C THR A 289 -7.49 -5.31 -5.39
N THR A 290 -8.33 -4.56 -6.10
CA THR A 290 -8.76 -3.22 -5.69
C THR A 290 -9.91 -3.28 -4.68
N LEU A 291 -10.94 -4.11 -4.92
CA LEU A 291 -12.10 -4.21 -4.04
C LEU A 291 -11.72 -4.61 -2.60
N ILE A 292 -10.85 -5.62 -2.44
CA ILE A 292 -10.42 -6.09 -1.11
C ILE A 292 -9.62 -5.05 -0.31
N ARG A 293 -9.18 -3.96 -0.95
CA ARG A 293 -8.46 -2.83 -0.34
C ARG A 293 -9.35 -1.61 -0.13
N PHE A 294 -10.57 -1.62 -0.65
CA PHE A 294 -11.39 -0.42 -0.75
C PHE A 294 -11.73 0.15 0.62
N ASP A 295 -12.41 -0.62 1.47
CA ASP A 295 -12.87 -0.13 2.77
C ASP A 295 -11.73 0.06 3.78
N ILE A 296 -10.69 -0.77 3.70
CA ILE A 296 -9.57 -0.75 4.65
C ILE A 296 -8.52 0.32 4.35
N ALA A 297 -8.48 0.86 3.12
CA ALA A 297 -7.44 1.80 2.70
C ALA A 297 -7.99 2.93 1.82
N TYR A 298 -8.58 2.61 0.67
CA TYR A 298 -8.92 3.63 -0.34
C TYR A 298 -10.03 4.57 0.12
N ASN A 299 -11.05 4.05 0.78
CA ASN A 299 -12.17 4.82 1.29
C ASN A 299 -11.68 5.95 2.20
N VAL A 300 -10.75 5.65 3.13
CA VAL A 300 -10.24 6.63 4.10
C VAL A 300 -9.05 7.41 3.55
N LEU A 301 -7.96 6.74 3.17
CA LEU A 301 -6.69 7.39 2.83
C LEU A 301 -6.77 8.14 1.50
N PHE A 302 -7.40 7.51 0.49
CA PHE A 302 -7.55 8.09 -0.85
C PHE A 302 -8.83 8.90 -1.02
N LYS A 303 -9.60 9.05 0.07
CA LYS A 303 -10.86 9.81 0.11
C LYS A 303 -11.92 9.27 -0.84
N CYS A 304 -11.90 7.99 -1.19
CA CYS A 304 -12.96 7.37 -1.99
C CYS A 304 -14.22 7.12 -1.12
N THR A 305 -14.83 8.19 -0.59
CA THR A 305 -15.78 8.15 0.54
C THR A 305 -17.26 8.20 0.18
N LYS A 306 -17.64 8.38 -1.11
CA LYS A 306 -19.06 8.50 -1.51
C LYS A 306 -19.92 7.33 -1.00
N LYS A 307 -19.37 6.11 -1.07
CA LYS A 307 -20.00 4.87 -0.61
C LYS A 307 -18.92 3.85 -0.28
N LYS A 308 -19.06 3.09 0.81
CA LYS A 308 -18.20 1.96 1.16
C LYS A 308 -18.50 0.78 0.25
N LEU A 309 -17.52 -0.09 0.04
CA LEU A 309 -17.72 -1.31 -0.74
C LEU A 309 -18.77 -2.21 -0.10
N CYS A 310 -18.78 -2.35 1.23
CA CYS A 310 -19.77 -3.17 1.93
C CYS A 310 -21.23 -2.69 1.78
N GLU A 311 -21.46 -1.48 1.27
CA GLU A 311 -22.79 -0.91 0.99
C GLU A 311 -23.27 -1.22 -0.44
N TYR A 312 -22.42 -1.82 -1.27
CA TYR A 312 -22.79 -2.38 -2.57
C TYR A 312 -23.13 -3.86 -2.40
N THR A 313 -24.36 -4.25 -2.73
CA THR A 313 -24.86 -5.61 -2.48
C THR A 313 -24.11 -6.61 -3.35
N ASN A 314 -24.03 -6.36 -4.66
CA ASN A 314 -23.46 -7.30 -5.62
C ASN A 314 -21.94 -7.26 -5.60
N LEU A 315 -21.31 -6.08 -5.58
CA LEU A 315 -19.85 -5.94 -5.52
C LEU A 315 -19.26 -6.53 -4.24
N HIS A 316 -19.90 -6.32 -3.08
CA HIS A 316 -19.41 -6.90 -1.82
C HIS A 316 -19.57 -8.42 -1.82
N ALA A 317 -20.69 -8.95 -2.32
CA ALA A 317 -20.88 -10.38 -2.48
C ALA A 317 -19.88 -10.98 -3.49
N TYR A 318 -19.61 -10.30 -4.61
CA TYR A 318 -18.64 -10.67 -5.63
C TYR A 318 -17.22 -10.75 -5.08
N MET A 319 -16.82 -9.74 -4.31
CA MET A 319 -15.52 -9.74 -3.62
C MET A 319 -15.40 -10.92 -2.64
N ARG A 320 -16.46 -11.24 -1.89
CA ARG A 320 -16.47 -12.40 -0.98
C ARG A 320 -16.44 -13.74 -1.71
N ASP A 321 -17.15 -13.88 -2.84
CA ASP A 321 -17.10 -15.07 -3.70
C ASP A 321 -15.65 -15.36 -4.11
N ILE A 322 -14.94 -14.36 -4.65
CA ILE A 322 -13.53 -14.51 -5.04
C ILE A 322 -12.62 -14.77 -3.83
N TYR A 323 -12.85 -14.08 -2.70
CA TYR A 323 -12.06 -14.29 -1.48
C TYR A 323 -12.15 -15.73 -0.95
N GLN A 324 -13.31 -16.35 -1.08
CA GLN A 324 -13.59 -17.71 -0.60
C GLN A 324 -13.10 -18.81 -1.53
N ILE A 325 -12.67 -18.48 -2.76
CA ILE A 325 -12.02 -19.45 -3.64
C ILE A 325 -10.78 -20.01 -2.93
N PRO A 326 -10.59 -21.35 -2.91
CA PRO A 326 -9.44 -21.97 -2.25
C PRO A 326 -8.11 -21.30 -2.61
N LYS A 327 -7.27 -21.08 -1.60
CA LYS A 327 -5.98 -20.37 -1.65
C LYS A 327 -6.03 -18.84 -1.83
N VAL A 328 -7.15 -18.22 -2.24
CA VAL A 328 -7.19 -16.76 -2.44
C VAL A 328 -7.06 -16.01 -1.12
N ALA A 329 -7.83 -16.37 -0.10
CA ALA A 329 -7.75 -15.75 1.23
C ALA A 329 -6.31 -15.75 1.81
N ALA A 330 -5.54 -16.80 1.57
CA ALA A 330 -4.15 -16.92 2.04
C ALA A 330 -3.18 -15.92 1.39
N THR A 331 -3.56 -15.30 0.27
CA THR A 331 -2.79 -14.22 -0.38
C THR A 331 -3.08 -12.84 0.20
N CYS A 332 -4.14 -12.71 1.01
CA CYS A 332 -4.64 -11.44 1.55
C CYS A 332 -4.09 -11.17 2.96
N ASN A 333 -2.98 -10.44 3.07
CA ASN A 333 -2.45 -10.00 4.36
C ASN A 333 -2.91 -8.56 4.69
N PHE A 334 -4.03 -8.44 5.41
CA PHE A 334 -4.64 -7.15 5.76
C PHE A 334 -3.72 -6.24 6.59
N ALA A 335 -2.92 -6.81 7.49
CA ALA A 335 -1.99 -6.04 8.30
C ALA A 335 -0.90 -5.37 7.43
N GLU A 336 -0.26 -6.14 6.54
CA GLU A 336 0.73 -5.61 5.60
C GLU A 336 0.10 -4.63 4.60
N ILE A 337 -1.14 -4.87 4.16
CA ILE A 337 -1.89 -3.92 3.32
C ILE A 337 -2.05 -2.59 4.05
N MET A 338 -2.69 -2.59 5.22
CA MET A 338 -2.95 -1.34 5.94
C MET A 338 -1.65 -0.64 6.33
N ASP A 339 -0.63 -1.37 6.79
CA ASP A 339 0.68 -0.78 7.10
C ASP A 339 1.32 -0.15 5.85
N GLY A 340 1.26 -0.82 4.70
CA GLY A 340 1.79 -0.29 3.45
C GLY A 340 1.08 0.97 2.93
N TYR A 341 -0.21 1.14 3.20
CA TYR A 341 -0.91 2.38 2.84
C TYR A 341 -0.71 3.49 3.88
N TYR A 342 -0.93 3.21 5.17
CA TYR A 342 -0.97 4.24 6.19
C TYR A 342 0.41 4.67 6.71
N LYS A 343 1.44 3.81 6.68
CA LYS A 343 2.76 4.17 7.22
C LYS A 343 3.75 4.65 6.16
N ILE A 344 3.52 4.31 4.89
CA ILE A 344 4.57 4.37 3.86
C ILE A 344 4.25 5.39 2.77
N LEU A 345 2.96 5.61 2.47
CA LEU A 345 2.55 6.64 1.51
C LEU A 345 2.68 8.03 2.15
N PHE A 346 3.89 8.39 2.55
CA PHE A 346 4.24 9.75 2.94
C PHE A 346 4.44 10.59 1.67
N PRO A 347 3.85 11.79 1.56
CA PRO A 347 3.27 12.59 2.64
C PRO A 347 1.73 12.51 2.79
N LEU A 348 1.03 11.50 2.25
CA LEU A 348 -0.43 11.42 2.34
C LEU A 348 -0.97 11.22 3.76
N ASN A 349 -0.23 10.49 4.62
CA ASN A 349 -0.58 10.30 6.03
C ASN A 349 0.62 10.61 6.94
N PRO A 350 0.93 11.89 7.20
CA PRO A 350 2.14 12.30 7.91
C PRO A 350 2.26 11.70 9.31
N GLY A 351 1.14 11.48 10.00
CA GLY A 351 1.12 10.91 11.34
C GLY A 351 1.35 9.41 11.39
N SER A 352 1.37 8.71 10.25
CA SER A 352 1.46 7.24 10.17
C SER A 352 0.40 6.48 10.99
N ILE A 353 -0.68 7.17 11.39
CA ILE A 353 -1.76 6.58 12.18
C ILE A 353 -2.57 5.69 11.26
N ARG A 354 -2.71 4.43 11.67
CA ARG A 354 -3.53 3.44 11.00
C ARG A 354 -4.91 3.38 11.68
N PRO A 355 -6.02 3.55 10.95
CA PRO A 355 -7.35 3.35 11.53
C PRO A 355 -7.55 1.88 11.93
N THR A 356 -8.52 1.64 12.83
CA THR A 356 -8.99 0.28 13.09
C THR A 356 -9.62 -0.29 11.82
N MET A 357 -9.33 -1.56 11.53
CA MET A 357 -9.93 -2.26 10.39
C MET A 357 -11.45 -2.35 10.56
N PRO A 358 -12.25 -2.04 9.52
CA PRO A 358 -13.69 -2.26 9.54
C PRO A 358 -14.02 -3.73 9.79
N SER A 359 -14.99 -4.02 10.66
CA SER A 359 -15.40 -5.40 10.98
C SER A 359 -15.83 -6.19 9.75
N THR A 360 -16.41 -5.53 8.75
CA THR A 360 -16.79 -6.14 7.46
C THR A 360 -15.61 -6.73 6.68
N SER A 361 -14.39 -6.27 6.95
CA SER A 361 -13.15 -6.77 6.33
C SER A 361 -12.45 -7.85 7.14
N GLU A 362 -12.98 -8.23 8.30
CA GLU A 362 -12.45 -9.35 9.08
C GLU A 362 -12.71 -10.68 8.38
N HIS A 363 -11.77 -11.63 8.51
CA HIS A 363 -11.85 -12.95 7.87
C HIS A 363 -13.20 -13.65 8.10
N GLN A 364 -13.72 -13.63 9.33
CA GLN A 364 -15.01 -14.24 9.67
C GLN A 364 -16.18 -13.63 8.90
N ASN A 365 -16.15 -12.32 8.64
CA ASN A 365 -17.19 -11.63 7.87
C ASN A 365 -17.03 -11.84 6.37
N LEU A 366 -15.79 -11.90 5.87
CA LEU A 366 -15.48 -12.22 4.48
C LEU A 366 -15.81 -13.67 4.11
N CYS A 367 -15.80 -14.60 5.07
CA CYS A 367 -16.19 -16.00 4.90
C CYS A 367 -17.69 -16.28 5.07
N ARG A 368 -18.53 -15.27 5.32
CA ARG A 368 -19.99 -15.47 5.33
C ARG A 368 -20.49 -15.83 3.93
N PRO A 369 -21.56 -16.65 3.81
CA PRO A 369 -22.14 -16.99 2.51
C PRO A 369 -22.41 -15.74 1.66
N HIS A 370 -22.00 -15.78 0.39
CA HIS A 370 -22.17 -14.66 -0.54
C HIS A 370 -23.43 -14.79 -1.40
N GLY A 371 -23.99 -16.00 -1.59
CA GLY A 371 -25.26 -16.21 -2.28
C GLY A 371 -25.21 -15.95 -3.80
N ARG A 372 -24.05 -16.18 -4.42
CA ARG A 372 -23.82 -15.91 -5.86
C ARG A 372 -23.81 -17.17 -6.72
N GLU A 373 -23.85 -18.33 -6.09
CA GLU A 373 -23.89 -19.65 -6.71
C GLU A 373 -25.08 -19.80 -7.69
N PRO A 374 -26.30 -19.29 -7.38
CA PRO A 374 -27.42 -19.38 -8.32
C PRO A 374 -27.20 -18.64 -9.64
N LEU A 375 -26.34 -17.62 -9.68
CA LEU A 375 -26.06 -16.84 -10.89
C LEU A 375 -25.27 -17.64 -11.94
N SER A 376 -24.58 -18.72 -11.54
CA SER A 376 -23.94 -19.65 -12.48
C SER A 376 -24.95 -20.56 -13.20
N LEU A 377 -26.18 -20.71 -12.69
CA LEU A 377 -27.16 -21.65 -13.25
C LEU A 377 -28.13 -20.99 -14.25
N THR A 378 -28.15 -19.66 -14.31
CA THR A 378 -29.12 -18.89 -15.11
C THR A 378 -28.73 -18.75 -16.59
N LEU A 379 -27.50 -19.10 -16.99
CA LEU A 379 -27.03 -19.01 -18.38
C LEU A 379 -27.40 -20.24 -19.25
N ILE A 380 -28.14 -21.22 -18.71
CA ILE A 380 -28.58 -22.43 -19.42
C ILE A 380 -30.07 -22.33 -19.85
N LYS A 381 -30.63 -21.12 -20.01
CA LYS A 381 -31.99 -20.93 -20.52
C LYS A 381 -32.08 -19.99 -21.70
#